data_AF-A0A953Y5U3-F1
#
_entry.id   AF-A0A953Y5U3-F1
#
_cell.length_a   1.000
_cell.length_b   1.000
_cell.length_c   1.000
_cell.angle_alpha   90.00
_cell.angle_beta   90.00
_cell.angle_gamma   90.00
#
_symmetry.space_group_name_H-M   'P 1'
#
loop_
_entity.id
_entity.type
_entity.pdbx_description
1 polymer ?
#
loop_
_entity_poly.entity_id
_entity_poly.type
_entity_poly.pdbx_seq_one_letter_code
_entity_poly.pdbx_strand_id
1 'polypeptide(L)'
;MDATRESWDNEPLPEARARLEVEGAYPTERMQRVAQGFVPSAMEQKWFAFMEGDWLQLHRSWTGICVYRLRFEPTPDGARIA
;
A
#
# COMPACT_ATOMS: atom_id res chain seq x y z
N MET A 1 -12.86 -7.69 5.46
CA MET A 1 -13.14 -6.37 4.87
C MET A 1 -11.80 -5.81 4.46
N ASP A 2 -11.70 -5.35 3.23
CA ASP A 2 -10.45 -4.82 2.68
C ASP A 2 -10.32 -3.34 3.09
N ALA A 3 -9.10 -2.90 3.36
CA ALA A 3 -8.82 -1.50 3.61
C ALA A 3 -9.06 -0.70 2.32
N THR A 4 -9.79 0.40 2.44
CA THR A 4 -10.04 1.37 1.37
C THR A 4 -9.49 2.73 1.78
N ARG A 5 -9.42 3.68 0.84
CA ARG A 5 -9.06 5.08 1.15
C ARG A 5 -9.86 5.65 2.33
N GLU A 6 -11.12 5.26 2.49
CA GLU A 6 -12.00 5.81 3.54
C GLU A 6 -11.85 5.09 4.89
N SER A 7 -11.01 4.05 4.97
CA SER A 7 -10.81 3.26 6.19
C SER A 7 -9.97 3.96 7.26
N TRP A 8 -9.29 5.07 6.93
CA TRP A 8 -8.47 5.84 7.85
C TRP A 8 -8.30 7.28 7.36
N ASP A 9 -7.98 8.22 8.26
CA ASP A 9 -7.64 9.59 7.88
C ASP A 9 -6.30 9.62 7.13
N ASN A 10 -6.30 10.07 5.88
CA ASN A 10 -5.11 10.04 5.03
C ASN A 10 -5.09 11.13 3.97
N GLU A 11 -3.87 11.53 3.62
CA GLU A 11 -3.56 12.59 2.65
C GLU A 11 -2.98 12.00 1.36
N PRO A 12 -3.15 12.67 0.20
CA PRO A 12 -2.59 12.21 -1.07
C PRO A 12 -1.05 12.16 -1.07
N LEU A 13 -0.48 11.44 -2.04
CA LEU A 13 0.98 11.41 -2.22
C LEU A 13 1.52 12.83 -2.51
N PRO A 14 2.53 13.31 -1.77
CA PRO A 14 3.12 14.63 -2.02
C PRO A 14 3.65 14.79 -3.45
N GLU A 15 3.66 16.04 -3.92
CA GLU A 15 4.24 16.40 -5.22
C GLU A 15 5.76 16.19 -5.23
N ALA A 16 6.44 16.61 -4.16
CA ALA A 16 7.86 16.36 -3.97
C ALA A 16 8.09 14.89 -3.58
N ARG A 17 8.57 14.09 -4.53
CA ARG A 17 8.82 12.66 -4.36
C ARG A 17 9.97 12.17 -5.23
N ALA A 18 10.61 11.10 -4.79
CA ALA A 18 11.64 10.39 -5.55
C ALA A 18 11.16 8.97 -5.87
N ARG A 19 11.60 8.44 -7.01
CA ARG A 19 11.43 7.01 -7.33
C ARG A 19 12.49 6.22 -6.61
N LEU A 20 12.08 5.16 -5.91
CA LEU A 20 12.99 4.16 -5.35
C LEU A 20 12.98 2.93 -6.27
N GLU A 21 14.16 2.41 -6.56
CA GLU A 21 14.29 1.14 -7.28
C GLU A 21 14.12 0.01 -6.27
N VAL A 22 13.03 -0.75 -6.42
CA VAL A 22 12.72 -1.89 -5.58
C VAL A 22 12.26 -3.02 -6.50
N GLU A 23 12.82 -4.20 -6.28
CA GLU A 23 12.41 -5.42 -6.98
C GLU A 23 11.64 -6.32 -6.03
N GLY A 24 10.65 -7.04 -6.56
CA GLY A 24 9.89 -7.99 -5.77
C GLY A 24 8.85 -8.72 -6.60
N ALA A 25 8.67 -10.01 -6.32
CA ALA A 25 7.64 -10.86 -6.89
C ALA A 25 6.80 -11.47 -5.76
N TYR A 26 5.49 -11.39 -5.92
CA TYR A 26 4.50 -11.76 -4.93
C TYR A 26 3.57 -12.80 -5.54
N PRO A 27 3.60 -14.05 -5.06
CA PRO A 27 2.64 -15.06 -5.47
C PRO A 27 1.21 -14.63 -5.16
N THR A 28 0.23 -15.19 -5.88
CA THR A 28 -1.20 -14.87 -5.72
C THR A 28 -1.66 -14.85 -4.26
N GLU A 29 -1.28 -15.85 -3.47
CA GLU A 29 -1.62 -15.93 -2.04
C GLU A 29 -1.12 -14.73 -1.21
N ARG A 30 0.06 -14.19 -1.56
CA ARG A 30 0.62 -13.01 -0.89
C ARG A 30 -0.04 -11.75 -1.40
N MET A 31 -0.33 -11.65 -2.70
CA MET A 31 -1.05 -10.50 -3.23
C MET A 31 -2.47 -10.39 -2.68
N GLN A 32 -3.14 -11.49 -2.37
CA GLN A 32 -4.43 -11.45 -1.68
C GLN A 32 -4.33 -10.76 -0.31
N ARG A 33 -3.24 -10.99 0.44
CA ARG A 33 -2.99 -10.30 1.71
C ARG A 33 -2.63 -8.83 1.50
N VAL A 34 -1.86 -8.52 0.46
CA VAL A 34 -1.55 -7.13 0.10
C VAL A 34 -2.82 -6.37 -0.28
N ALA A 35 -3.74 -7.00 -1.02
CA ALA A 35 -5.01 -6.45 -1.43
C ALA A 35 -5.96 -6.13 -0.27
N GLN A 36 -5.92 -6.92 0.79
CA GLN A 36 -6.67 -6.63 2.03
C GLN A 36 -6.18 -5.36 2.73
N GLY A 37 -4.95 -4.92 2.44
CA GLY A 37 -4.34 -3.77 3.08
C GLY A 37 -4.12 -3.97 4.59
N PHE A 38 -4.05 -2.86 5.32
CA PHE A 38 -3.82 -2.85 6.75
C PHE A 38 -4.44 -1.59 7.38
N VAL A 39 -5.38 -1.78 8.30
CA VAL A 39 -5.97 -0.71 9.13
C VAL A 39 -5.41 -0.83 10.54
N PRO A 40 -4.77 0.22 11.09
CA PRO A 40 -4.21 0.17 12.43
C PRO A 40 -5.31 0.11 13.50
N SER A 41 -5.10 -0.69 14.54
CA SER A 41 -5.99 -0.80 15.72
C SER A 41 -5.43 -0.17 16.98
N ALA A 42 -4.16 0.26 16.97
CA ALA A 42 -3.46 0.86 18.11
C ALA A 42 -2.40 1.89 17.66
N MET A 43 -1.98 2.77 18.57
CA MET A 43 -1.02 3.85 18.27
C MET A 43 0.37 3.34 17.88
N GLU A 44 0.75 2.14 18.32
CA GLU A 44 2.01 1.49 17.98
C GLU A 44 2.04 0.97 16.55
N GLN A 45 0.88 0.76 15.93
CA GLN A 45 0.76 0.36 14.53
C GLN A 45 0.90 1.59 13.64
N LYS A 46 2.14 1.83 13.21
CA LYS A 46 2.56 3.11 12.62
C LYS A 46 2.13 3.34 11.17
N TRP A 47 1.50 2.35 10.56
CA TRP A 47 1.19 2.33 9.14
C TRP A 47 -0.29 2.09 8.91
N PHE A 48 -0.80 2.68 7.86
CA PHE A 48 -2.06 2.37 7.22
C PHE A 48 -1.75 2.04 5.76
N ALA A 49 -2.31 0.97 5.22
CA ALA A 49 -2.06 0.56 3.85
C ALA A 49 -3.34 0.11 3.15
N PHE A 50 -3.48 0.44 1.88
CA PHE A 50 -4.59 -0.01 1.06
C PHE A 50 -4.20 -0.06 -0.41
N MET A 51 -4.88 -0.91 -1.17
CA MET A 51 -4.75 -0.99 -2.62
C MET A 51 -5.74 -0.07 -3.31
N GLU A 52 -5.26 0.63 -4.34
CA GLU A 52 -6.11 1.35 -5.29
C GLU A 52 -5.63 1.07 -6.71
N GLY A 53 -6.43 0.31 -7.47
CA GLY A 53 -6.01 -0.24 -8.75
C GLY A 53 -4.73 -1.07 -8.58
N ASP A 54 -3.69 -0.70 -9.34
CA ASP A 54 -2.38 -1.36 -9.30
C ASP A 54 -1.42 -0.78 -8.24
N TRP A 55 -1.88 0.15 -7.41
CA TRP A 55 -1.04 0.87 -6.46
C TRP A 55 -1.35 0.49 -5.02
N LEU A 56 -0.33 0.04 -4.29
CA LEU A 56 -0.36 -0.01 -2.84
C LEU A 56 0.08 1.34 -2.30
N GLN A 57 -0.75 1.93 -1.44
CA GLN A 57 -0.43 3.18 -0.75
C GLN A 57 -0.07 2.88 0.71
N LEU A 58 1.02 3.45 1.20
CA LEU A 58 1.45 3.32 2.60
C LEU A 58 1.49 4.70 3.25
N HIS A 59 0.68 4.86 4.29
CA HIS A 59 0.48 6.10 5.02
C HIS A 59 0.90 5.95 6.47
N ARG A 60 1.36 7.03 7.09
CA ARG A 60 1.55 7.07 8.55
C ARG A 60 0.19 7.10 9.24
N SER A 61 -0.03 6.22 10.19
CA SER A 61 -1.32 6.13 10.90
C SER A 61 -1.66 7.37 11.72
N TRP A 62 -0.67 8.10 12.23
CA TRP A 62 -0.91 9.25 13.11
C TRP A 62 -0.94 10.61 12.40
N THR A 63 -0.43 10.72 11.17
CA THR A 63 -0.47 11.97 10.38
C THR A 63 -1.21 11.84 9.06
N GLY A 64 -1.59 10.63 8.64
CA GLY A 64 -2.21 10.39 7.34
C GLY A 64 -1.28 10.56 6.13
N ILE A 65 -0.05 11.06 6.33
CA ILE A 65 0.92 11.34 5.26
C ILE A 65 1.24 10.07 4.48
N CYS A 66 1.00 10.09 3.17
CA CYS A 66 1.45 9.05 2.25
C CYS A 66 2.97 9.12 2.09
N VAL A 67 3.67 8.08 2.53
CA VAL A 67 5.14 8.01 2.46
C VAL A 67 5.60 7.22 1.25
N TYR A 68 4.91 6.12 0.95
CA TYR A 68 5.28 5.25 -0.17
C TYR A 68 4.07 4.92 -1.03
N ARG A 69 4.31 4.82 -2.33
CA ARG A 69 3.43 4.16 -3.29
C ARG A 69 4.22 3.11 -4.04
N LEU A 70 3.66 1.92 -4.14
CA LEU A 70 4.26 0.80 -4.84
C LEU A 70 3.32 0.34 -5.94
N ARG A 71 3.82 0.24 -7.18
CA ARG A 71 3.05 -0.27 -8.31
C ARG A 71 3.30 -1.75 -8.48
N PHE A 72 2.22 -2.49 -8.69
CA PHE A 72 2.27 -3.89 -9.05
C PHE A 72 1.89 -4.08 -10.53
N GLU A 73 2.55 -5.02 -11.19
CA GLU A 73 2.16 -5.55 -12.49
C GLU A 73 1.69 -6.99 -12.30
N PRO A 74 0.47 -7.35 -12.73
CA PRO A 74 -0.01 -8.72 -12.63
C PRO A 74 0.82 -9.66 -13.50
N THR A 75 1.01 -10.87 -13.01
CA THR A 75 1.69 -11.99 -13.70
C THR A 75 0.79 -13.23 -13.61
N PRO A 76 1.06 -14.30 -14.39
CA PRO A 76 0.26 -15.54 -14.32
C PRO A 76 0.18 -16.15 -12.91
N ASP A 77 1.24 -15.98 -12.12
CA ASP A 77 1.38 -16.60 -10.80
C ASP A 77 1.25 -15.60 -9.63
N GLY A 78 0.86 -14.35 -9.91
CA GLY A 78 0.70 -13.30 -8.89
C GLY A 78 0.94 -11.89 -9.43
N ALA A 79 1.89 -11.17 -8.84
CA ALA A 79 2.30 -9.84 -9.31
C ALA A 79 3.79 -9.57 -9.03
N ARG A 80 4.34 -8.59 -9.73
CA ARG A 80 5.71 -8.08 -9.50
C ARG A 80 5.69 -6.57 -9.31
N ILE A 81 6.71 -6.04 -8.65
CA ILE A 81 6.94 -4.59 -8.54
C ILE A 81 7.37 -4.04 -9.91
N ALA A 82 6.92 -2.82 -10.24
CA ALA A 82 7.01 -2.26 -11.59
C ALA A 82 7.47 -0.78 -11.68
#